data_AF-A0A967VS23-F1
#
_entry.id   AF-A0A967VS23-F1
#
_cell.length_a   1.000
_cell.length_b   1.000
_cell.length_c   1.000
_cell.angle_alpha   90.00
_cell.angle_beta   90.00
_cell.angle_gamma   90.00
#
_symmetry.space_group_name_H-M   'P 1'
#
loop_
_entity.id
_entity.type
_entity.pdbx_description
1 polymer ?
#
loop_
_entity_poly.entity_id
_entity_poly.type
_entity_poly.pdbx_seq_one_letter_code
_entity_poly.pdbx_strand_id
1 'polypeptide(L)'
;ALLAACSSNPKPLPISALPAITPAEEAEAFVDSAEAVLLELSEKAGRAQWVQSTYITYDTELIAAEATEEYLAASVELATRAADYIDAEGLHPEVSRKLQILVSGLTMPAPADPQKTAAVTRIQT
;
A
#
# COMPACT_ATOMS: atom_id res chain seq x y z
N ALA A 1 2.90 -72.64 -17.10
CA ALA A 1 3.79 -71.51 -17.42
C ALA A 1 2.94 -70.26 -17.57
N LEU A 2 3.38 -69.17 -16.94
CA LEU A 2 2.77 -67.84 -16.96
C LEU A 2 2.55 -67.33 -18.39
N LEU A 3 1.64 -66.37 -18.56
CA LEU A 3 1.95 -65.04 -19.14
C LEU A 3 0.73 -64.11 -18.98
N ALA A 4 0.75 -63.32 -17.91
CA ALA A 4 0.00 -62.08 -17.80
C ALA A 4 0.85 -60.96 -18.41
N ALA A 5 0.29 -60.14 -19.30
CA ALA A 5 0.97 -58.97 -19.85
C ALA A 5 0.19 -57.69 -19.51
N CYS A 6 0.95 -56.73 -18.99
CA CYS A 6 0.56 -55.50 -18.30
C CYS A 6 -0.21 -54.49 -19.17
N SER A 7 -1.27 -53.92 -18.59
CA SER A 7 -1.74 -52.58 -18.96
C SER A 7 -0.98 -51.57 -18.10
N SER A 8 -0.04 -50.83 -18.70
CA SER A 8 0.67 -49.74 -18.03
C SER A 8 -0.09 -48.44 -18.24
N ASN A 9 -0.91 -48.07 -17.25
CA ASN A 9 -1.47 -46.72 -17.19
C ASN A 9 -0.39 -45.80 -16.60
N PRO A 10 0.03 -44.72 -17.29
CA PRO A 10 1.02 -43.81 -16.74
C PRO A 10 0.39 -43.08 -15.54
N LYS A 11 1.02 -43.21 -14.37
CA LYS A 11 0.64 -42.46 -13.17
C LYS A 11 0.92 -40.98 -13.45
N PRO A 12 -0.08 -40.08 -13.38
CA PRO A 12 0.19 -38.66 -13.57
C PRO A 12 1.12 -38.19 -12.45
N LEU A 13 2.21 -37.55 -12.84
CA LEU A 13 3.17 -36.95 -11.92
C LEU A 13 2.46 -35.81 -11.16
N PRO A 14 2.74 -35.63 -9.86
CA PRO A 14 2.19 -34.51 -9.12
C PRO A 14 2.74 -33.22 -9.72
N ILE A 15 1.83 -32.38 -10.24
CA ILE A 15 2.15 -31.00 -10.57
C ILE A 15 2.39 -30.33 -9.22
N SER A 16 3.67 -30.09 -8.89
CA SER A 16 4.03 -29.35 -7.69
C SER A 16 3.47 -27.94 -7.85
N ALA A 17 2.48 -27.57 -7.02
CA ALA A 17 2.02 -26.21 -6.93
C ALA A 17 3.21 -25.31 -6.53
N LEU A 18 3.38 -24.18 -7.23
CA LEU A 18 4.26 -23.11 -6.77
C LEU A 18 3.82 -22.72 -5.34
N PRO A 19 4.76 -22.43 -4.42
CA PRO A 19 4.38 -22.02 -3.07
C PRO A 19 3.50 -20.77 -3.19
N ALA A 20 2.32 -20.83 -2.58
CA ALA A 20 1.47 -19.66 -2.43
C ALA A 20 2.20 -18.69 -1.49
N ILE A 21 2.29 -17.43 -1.90
CA ILE A 21 2.77 -16.34 -1.05
C ILE A 21 1.89 -16.29 0.21
N THR A 22 2.52 -16.12 1.36
CA THR A 22 1.82 -16.01 2.65
C THR A 22 1.32 -14.59 2.87
N PRO A 23 0.23 -14.39 3.65
CA PRO A 23 -0.24 -13.05 3.99
C PRO A 23 0.83 -12.13 4.60
N ALA A 24 1.77 -12.70 5.37
CA ALA A 24 2.89 -11.98 5.93
C ALA A 24 3.87 -11.46 4.86
N GLU A 25 4.18 -12.28 3.85
CA GLU A 25 5.03 -11.89 2.72
C GLU A 25 4.33 -10.84 1.83
N GLU A 26 3.00 -10.91 1.66
CA GLU A 26 2.24 -9.86 0.96
C GLU A 26 2.30 -8.53 1.69
N ALA A 27 2.11 -8.56 3.01
CA ALA A 27 2.15 -7.37 3.85
C ALA A 27 3.53 -6.71 3.88
N GLU A 28 4.60 -7.52 3.91
CA GLU A 28 5.98 -7.03 3.83
C GLU A 28 6.24 -6.35 2.48
N ALA A 29 5.91 -7.02 1.37
CA ALA A 29 6.05 -6.44 0.03
C ALA A 29 5.22 -5.16 -0.15
N PHE A 30 4.02 -5.12 0.43
CA PHE A 30 3.20 -3.92 0.45
C PHE A 30 3.89 -2.78 1.19
N VAL A 31 4.38 -3.02 2.40
CA VAL A 31 5.08 -2.00 3.21
C VAL A 31 6.31 -1.47 2.49
N ASP A 32 7.13 -2.34 1.90
CA ASP A 32 8.31 -1.93 1.15
C ASP A 32 7.95 -1.03 -0.04
N SER A 33 6.89 -1.39 -0.77
CA SER A 33 6.40 -0.57 -1.88
C SER A 33 5.85 0.78 -1.42
N ALA A 34 5.13 0.79 -0.29
CA ALA A 34 4.55 2.00 0.28
C ALA A 34 5.64 2.97 0.75
N GLU A 35 6.67 2.46 1.42
CA GLU A 35 7.82 3.26 1.85
C GLU A 35 8.56 3.86 0.65
N ALA A 36 8.77 3.08 -0.42
CA ALA A 36 9.44 3.59 -1.62
C ALA A 36 8.66 4.74 -2.28
N VAL A 37 7.34 4.58 -2.47
CA VAL A 37 6.47 5.60 -3.06
C VAL A 37 6.43 6.86 -2.19
N LEU A 38 6.22 6.70 -0.88
CA LEU A 38 6.14 7.83 0.03
C LEU A 38 7.47 8.57 0.14
N LEU A 39 8.60 7.86 0.14
CA LEU A 39 9.92 8.47 0.14
C LEU A 39 10.11 9.35 -1.09
N GLU A 40 9.88 8.83 -2.29
CA GLU A 40 10.04 9.57 -3.54
C GLU A 40 9.17 10.85 -3.57
N LEU A 41 7.89 10.71 -3.21
CA LEU A 41 6.96 11.84 -3.20
C LEU A 41 7.31 12.86 -2.10
N SER A 42 7.76 12.40 -0.93
CA SER A 42 8.17 13.29 0.16
C SER A 42 9.41 14.12 -0.21
N GLU A 43 10.38 13.54 -0.94
CA GLU A 43 11.55 14.25 -1.44
C GLU A 43 11.16 15.28 -2.51
N LYS A 44 10.23 14.95 -3.42
CA LYS A 44 9.70 15.89 -4.41
C LYS A 44 9.00 17.06 -3.72
N ALA A 45 8.08 16.78 -2.80
CA ALA A 45 7.35 17.81 -2.04
C ALA A 45 8.30 18.67 -1.20
N GLY A 46 9.26 18.06 -0.49
CA GLY A 46 10.24 18.76 0.32
C GLY A 46 11.11 19.72 -0.49
N ARG A 47 11.56 19.31 -1.69
CA ARG A 47 12.30 20.21 -2.60
C ARG A 47 11.45 21.37 -3.08
N ALA A 48 10.20 21.12 -3.47
CA ALA A 48 9.29 22.17 -3.92
C ALA A 48 8.99 23.18 -2.80
N GLN A 49 8.74 22.70 -1.58
CA GLN A 49 8.55 23.54 -0.41
C GLN A 49 9.78 24.38 -0.05
N TRP A 50 10.99 23.82 -0.21
CA TRP A 50 12.22 24.58 0.01
C TRP A 50 12.37 25.73 -1.01
N VAL A 51 12.07 25.47 -2.29
CA VAL A 51 12.09 26.52 -3.33
C VAL A 51 11.04 27.60 -3.04
N GLN A 52 9.81 27.22 -2.70
CA GLN A 52 8.77 28.16 -2.29
C GLN A 52 9.20 29.01 -1.08
N SER A 53 9.82 28.40 -0.06
CA SER A 53 10.28 29.09 1.14
C SER A 53 11.40 30.09 0.88
N THR A 54 12.19 29.88 -0.18
CA THR A 54 13.28 30.78 -0.58
C THR A 54 12.85 31.81 -1.63
N TYR A 55 11.80 31.50 -2.40
CA TYR A 55 11.22 32.35 -3.44
C TYR A 55 9.69 32.32 -3.32
N ILE A 56 9.13 33.23 -2.54
CA ILE A 56 7.68 33.30 -2.30
C ILE A 56 7.03 34.03 -3.48
N THR A 57 6.50 33.26 -4.43
CA THR A 57 5.82 33.74 -5.64
C THR A 57 4.60 32.88 -5.90
N TYR A 58 3.65 33.39 -6.67
CA TYR A 58 2.44 32.63 -7.01
C TYR A 58 2.77 31.28 -7.67
N ASP A 59 3.73 31.24 -8.60
CA ASP A 59 4.10 30.02 -9.32
C ASP A 59 4.75 28.98 -8.39
N THR A 60 5.63 29.41 -7.49
CA THR A 60 6.30 28.50 -6.55
C THR A 60 5.35 28.00 -5.45
N GLU A 61 4.37 28.81 -5.05
CA GLU A 61 3.27 28.37 -4.18
C GLU A 61 2.42 27.29 -4.87
N LEU A 62 2.06 27.46 -6.14
CA LEU A 62 1.32 26.44 -6.91
C LEU A 62 2.12 25.14 -7.05
N ILE A 63 3.38 25.22 -7.46
CA ILE A 63 4.24 24.02 -7.62
C ILE A 63 4.40 23.26 -6.29
N ALA A 64 4.58 23.98 -5.18
CA ALA A 64 4.68 23.36 -3.86
C ALA A 64 3.35 22.73 -3.42
N ALA A 65 2.22 23.38 -3.72
CA ALA A 65 0.89 22.87 -3.43
C ALA A 65 0.60 21.58 -4.22
N GLU A 66 0.86 21.56 -5.52
CA GLU A 66 0.67 20.37 -6.39
C GLU A 66 1.51 19.19 -5.90
N ALA A 67 2.80 19.40 -5.61
CA ALA A 67 3.66 18.34 -5.10
C ALA A 67 3.21 17.82 -3.71
N THR A 68 2.69 18.71 -2.87
CA THR A 68 2.14 18.33 -1.55
C THR A 68 0.83 17.54 -1.71
N GLU A 69 -0.04 17.94 -2.63
CA GLU A 69 -1.28 17.24 -2.94
C GLU A 69 -1.01 15.81 -3.40
N GLU A 70 -0.06 15.61 -4.32
CA GLU A 70 0.36 14.28 -4.76
C GLU A 70 0.83 13.39 -3.60
N TYR A 71 1.69 13.92 -2.72
CA TYR A 71 2.17 13.18 -1.55
C TYR A 71 1.04 12.81 -0.58
N LEU A 72 0.12 13.74 -0.31
CA LEU A 72 -1.01 13.50 0.58
C LEU A 72 -2.01 12.49 -0.02
N ALA A 73 -2.29 12.58 -1.32
CA ALA A 73 -3.15 11.62 -2.01
C ALA A 73 -2.60 10.19 -1.90
N ALA A 74 -1.30 10.01 -2.19
CA ALA A 74 -0.64 8.72 -2.03
C ALA A 74 -0.63 8.25 -0.57
N SER A 75 -0.41 9.15 0.39
CA SER A 75 -0.46 8.84 1.82
C SER A 75 -1.83 8.30 2.24
N VAL A 76 -2.92 8.92 1.77
CA VAL A 76 -4.29 8.47 2.07
C VAL A 76 -4.60 7.12 1.43
N GLU A 77 -4.21 6.93 0.17
CA GLU A 77 -4.42 5.67 -0.54
C GLU A 77 -3.68 4.52 0.17
N LEU A 78 -2.40 4.70 0.46
CA LEU A 78 -1.57 3.69 1.09
C LEU A 78 -2.00 3.41 2.52
N ALA A 79 -2.37 4.41 3.30
CA ALA A 79 -2.90 4.20 4.65
C ALA A 79 -4.24 3.45 4.64
N THR A 80 -5.10 3.70 3.64
CA THR A 80 -6.35 2.96 3.46
C THR A 80 -6.08 1.48 3.16
N ARG A 81 -5.16 1.22 2.22
CA ARG A 81 -4.74 -0.14 1.87
C ARG A 81 -4.01 -0.86 3.01
N ALA A 82 -3.26 -0.13 3.84
CA ALA A 82 -2.57 -0.70 4.99
C ALA A 82 -3.54 -1.32 6.02
N ALA A 83 -4.79 -0.84 6.08
CA ALA A 83 -5.81 -1.41 6.95
C ALA A 83 -6.16 -2.86 6.58
N ASP A 84 -5.99 -3.26 5.30
CA ASP A 84 -6.23 -4.63 4.85
C ASP A 84 -5.21 -5.64 5.41
N TYR A 85 -4.04 -5.17 5.83
CA TYR A 85 -2.92 -5.99 6.30
C TYR A 85 -2.71 -5.96 7.82
N ILE A 86 -3.39 -5.06 8.55
CA ILE A 86 -3.10 -4.78 9.97
C ILE A 86 -3.24 -6.03 10.88
N ASP A 87 -4.16 -6.92 10.53
CA ASP A 87 -4.50 -8.15 11.26
C ASP A 87 -3.98 -9.42 10.54
N ALA A 88 -3.07 -9.28 9.57
CA ALA A 88 -2.52 -10.44 8.85
C ALA A 88 -1.79 -11.39 9.81
N GLU A 89 -1.99 -12.70 9.62
CA GLU A 89 -1.36 -13.72 10.44
C GLU A 89 0.14 -13.83 10.13
N GLY A 90 0.96 -13.98 11.17
CA GLY A 90 2.40 -14.24 11.02
C GLY A 90 3.26 -13.01 10.73
N LEU A 91 2.74 -11.79 10.89
CA LEU A 91 3.52 -10.56 10.69
C LEU A 91 4.75 -10.48 11.61
N HIS A 92 5.89 -10.10 11.03
CA HIS A 92 7.05 -9.69 11.81
C HIS A 92 6.72 -8.40 12.60
N PRO A 93 7.22 -8.22 13.85
CA PRO A 93 6.91 -7.04 14.67
C PRO A 93 7.22 -5.70 13.99
N GLU A 94 8.24 -5.67 13.14
CA GLU A 94 8.59 -4.49 12.36
C GLU A 94 7.51 -4.13 11.33
N VAL A 95 7.04 -5.10 10.53
CA VAL A 95 6.01 -4.88 9.51
C VAL A 95 4.71 -4.43 10.18
N SER A 96 4.32 -5.09 11.28
CA SER A 96 3.12 -4.71 12.05
C SER A 96 3.20 -3.26 12.55
N ARG A 97 4.35 -2.84 13.09
CA ARG A 97 4.57 -1.45 13.53
C ARG A 97 4.49 -0.46 12.36
N LYS A 98 5.08 -0.77 11.20
CA LYS A 98 5.04 0.09 10.02
C LYS A 98 3.61 0.24 9.48
N LEU A 99 2.84 -0.84 9.44
CA LEU A 99 1.41 -0.82 9.09
C LEU A 99 0.59 0.04 10.06
N GLN A 100 0.84 -0.07 11.37
CA GLN A 100 0.19 0.77 12.38
C GLN A 100 0.48 2.25 12.17
N ILE A 101 1.73 2.61 11.81
CA ILE A 101 2.11 3.98 11.49
C ILE A 101 1.30 4.48 10.28
N LEU A 102 1.27 3.72 9.19
CA LEU A 102 0.50 4.08 7.99
C LEU A 102 -0.98 4.31 8.32
N VAL A 103 -1.64 3.37 9.01
CA VAL A 103 -3.05 3.49 9.38
C VAL A 103 -3.30 4.66 10.33
N SER A 104 -2.43 4.88 11.32
CA SER A 104 -2.57 5.98 12.28
C SER A 104 -2.43 7.38 11.66
N GLY A 105 -1.81 7.49 10.48
CA GLY A 105 -1.71 8.73 9.72
C GLY A 105 -3.07 9.26 9.25
N LEU A 106 -4.08 8.39 9.11
CA LEU A 106 -5.47 8.76 8.89
C LEU A 106 -6.12 9.09 10.24
N THR A 107 -5.85 10.28 10.77
CA THR A 107 -6.46 10.77 12.03
C THR A 107 -7.99 10.89 11.95
N MET A 108 -8.55 10.72 10.76
CA MET A 108 -9.98 10.59 10.50
C MET A 108 -10.17 9.51 9.43
N PRO A 109 -10.57 8.27 9.76
CA PRO A 109 -10.89 7.28 8.74
C PRO A 109 -12.00 7.86 7.89
N ALA A 110 -11.73 8.03 6.59
CA ALA A 110 -12.77 8.38 5.64
C ALA A 110 -13.88 7.32 5.81
N PRO A 111 -15.14 7.72 6.05
CA PRO A 111 -16.20 6.74 6.17
C PRO A 111 -16.21 5.89 4.90
N ALA A 112 -16.12 4.56 5.02
CA ALA A 112 -16.14 3.65 3.88
C ALA A 112 -17.41 3.78 2.99
N ASP A 113 -18.39 4.56 3.46
CA ASP A 113 -19.62 4.91 2.76
C ASP A 113 -19.42 6.22 1.95
N PRO A 114 -19.52 6.18 0.61
CA PRO A 114 -19.43 7.34 -0.26
C PRO A 114 -20.40 8.48 0.11
N GLN A 115 -21.58 8.18 0.67
CA GLN A 115 -22.54 9.20 1.10
C GLN A 115 -22.07 9.95 2.35
N LYS A 116 -21.40 9.25 3.26
CA LYS A 116 -20.84 9.86 4.48
C LYS A 116 -19.59 10.68 4.17
N THR A 117 -18.79 10.24 3.20
CA THR A 117 -17.68 11.04 2.65
C THR A 117 -18.20 12.36 2.07
N ALA A 118 -19.24 12.32 1.23
CA ALA A 118 -19.86 13.52 0.67
C ALA A 118 -20.46 14.46 1.74
N ALA A 119 -21.01 13.89 2.81
CA ALA A 119 -21.54 14.67 3.94
C ALA A 119 -20.44 15.39 4.72
N VAL A 120 -19.30 14.73 4.98
CA VAL A 120 -18.15 15.32 5.68
C VAL A 120 -17.49 16.43 4.86
N THR A 121 -17.28 16.22 3.55
CA THR A 121 -16.73 17.25 2.65
C THR A 121 -17.56 18.53 2.65
N ARG A 122 -18.89 18.42 2.77
CA ARG A 122 -19.81 19.56 2.81
C ARG A 122 -19.76 20.35 4.12
N ILE A 123 -19.27 19.75 5.20
CA ILE A 123 -19.16 20.40 6.52
C ILE A 123 -17.80 21.11 6.67
N GLN A 124 -16.78 20.68 5.92
CA GLN A 124 -15.44 21.26 5.96
C GLN A 124 -15.26 22.53 5.09
N THR A 125 -16.23 22.86 4.23
CA THR A 125 -16.31 24.12 3.45
C THR A 125 -17.38 25.03 4.01
#